data_AF-A0A0F9D6B5-F1
#
_entry.id   AF-A0A0F9D6B5-F1
#
_cell.length_a   1.000
_cell.length_b   1.000
_cell.length_c   1.000
_cell.angle_alpha   90.00
_cell.angle_beta   90.00
_cell.angle_gamma   90.00
#
_symmetry.space_group_name_H-M   'P 1'
#
loop_
_entity.id
_entity.type
_entity.pdbx_description
1 polymer ?
#
loop_
_entity_poly.entity_id
_entity_poly.type
_entity_poly.pdbx_seq_one_letter_code
_entity_poly.pdbx_strand_id
1 'polypeptide(L)'
;MQLSDSFKRLFVRIRFLAIVGGVLLWMATSQVVEIVKWSLPSWETILRNPSASYDQRMMFQWGTDSWFMAFVRNNTPSDACLITPPWVPPWVNQGNFLLSAYFLYPRKIYYGKGEVKREVETNKAITHVLVAWGRGTPTDRGVFGWPKFPVIAREFVHFPT
;
A
#
# COMPACT_ATOMS: atom_id res chain seq x y z
N MET A 1 16.87 -59.10 -30.16
CA MET A 1 17.71 -57.88 -30.24
C MET A 1 17.76 -57.26 -28.84
N GLN A 2 18.79 -57.54 -28.04
CA GLN A 2 18.93 -56.99 -26.68
C GLN A 2 19.51 -55.57 -26.78
N LEU A 3 18.73 -54.57 -26.37
CA LEU A 3 19.21 -53.19 -26.21
C LEU A 3 20.30 -53.15 -25.13
N SER A 4 21.49 -52.66 -25.52
CA SER A 4 22.65 -52.47 -24.64
C SER A 4 22.27 -51.68 -23.37
N ASP A 5 22.78 -52.10 -22.21
CA ASP A 5 22.54 -51.42 -20.92
C ASP A 5 23.04 -49.97 -20.90
N SER A 6 23.89 -49.59 -21.85
CA SER A 6 24.28 -48.19 -22.09
C SER A 6 23.10 -47.37 -22.63
N PHE A 7 22.35 -47.92 -23.59
CA PHE A 7 21.18 -47.27 -24.18
C PHE A 7 20.03 -47.13 -23.16
N LYS A 8 19.81 -48.16 -22.33
CA LYS A 8 18.81 -48.08 -21.24
C LYS A 8 19.15 -46.99 -20.23
N ARG A 9 20.41 -46.86 -19.83
CA ARG A 9 20.87 -45.80 -18.92
C ARG A 9 20.75 -44.40 -19.52
N LEU A 10 21.08 -44.25 -20.81
CA LEU A 10 20.90 -42.99 -21.53
C LEU A 10 19.41 -42.59 -21.60
N PHE A 11 18.53 -43.53 -21.94
CA PHE A 11 17.09 -43.29 -22.01
C PHE A 11 16.49 -42.89 -20.65
N VAL A 12 16.92 -43.54 -19.55
CA VAL A 12 16.49 -43.16 -18.19
C VAL A 12 16.96 -41.74 -17.83
N ARG A 13 18.19 -41.36 -18.18
CA ARG A 13 18.70 -39.99 -17.93
C ARG A 13 17.93 -38.94 -18.72
N ILE A 14 17.65 -39.20 -20.00
CA ILE A 14 16.85 -38.29 -20.85
C ILE A 14 15.44 -38.13 -20.27
N ARG A 15 14.79 -39.24 -19.88
CA ARG A 15 13.47 -39.19 -19.22
C ARG A 15 13.49 -38.42 -17.91
N PHE A 16 14.50 -38.64 -17.06
CA PHE A 16 14.64 -37.92 -15.80
C PHE A 16 14.80 -36.41 -16.04
N LEU A 17 15.68 -36.01 -16.97
CA LEU A 17 15.89 -34.59 -17.31
C LEU A 17 14.63 -33.95 -17.92
N ALA A 18 13.89 -34.68 -18.75
CA ALA A 18 12.61 -34.20 -19.29
C ALA A 18 11.55 -34.00 -18.19
N ILE A 19 11.48 -34.90 -17.20
CA ILE A 19 10.57 -34.75 -16.06
C ILE A 19 10.97 -33.54 -15.21
N VAL A 20 12.26 -33.41 -14.86
CA VAL A 20 12.76 -32.27 -14.08
C VAL A 20 12.52 -30.95 -14.81
N GLY A 21 12.85 -30.89 -16.10
CA GLY A 21 12.58 -29.72 -16.95
C GLY A 21 11.08 -29.39 -17.03
N GLY A 22 10.23 -30.41 -17.15
CA GLY A 22 8.77 -30.25 -17.14
C GLY A 22 8.24 -29.70 -15.82
N VAL A 23 8.74 -30.19 -14.68
CA VAL A 23 8.36 -29.69 -13.35
C VAL A 23 8.81 -28.24 -13.16
N LEU A 24 10.03 -27.90 -13.55
CA LEU A 24 10.53 -26.51 -13.47
C LEU A 24 9.71 -25.56 -14.36
N LEU A 25 9.39 -25.97 -15.58
CA LEU A 25 8.54 -25.19 -16.48
C LEU A 25 7.13 -25.03 -15.92
N TRP A 26 6.57 -26.07 -15.31
CA TRP A 26 5.27 -26.00 -14.65
C TRP A 26 5.29 -25.04 -13.45
N MET A 27 6.32 -25.09 -12.60
CA MET A 27 6.48 -24.15 -11.49
C MET A 27 6.63 -22.70 -11.96
N ALA A 28 7.40 -22.46 -13.04
CA ALA A 28 7.53 -21.13 -13.60
C ALA A 28 6.21 -20.61 -14.17
N THR A 29 5.49 -21.44 -14.93
CA THR A 29 4.20 -21.05 -15.52
C THR A 29 3.12 -20.85 -14.48
N SER A 30 3.07 -21.65 -13.41
CA SER A 30 2.10 -21.47 -12.32
C SER A 30 2.31 -20.16 -11.58
N GLN A 31 3.56 -19.80 -11.27
CA GLN A 31 3.87 -18.51 -10.64
C GLN A 31 3.53 -17.32 -11.54
N VAL A 32 3.84 -17.39 -12.84
CA VAL A 32 3.46 -16.34 -13.79
C VAL A 32 1.95 -16.19 -13.87
N VAL A 33 1.20 -17.29 -13.94
CA VAL A 33 -0.28 -17.26 -13.97
C VAL A 33 -0.83 -16.60 -12.72
N GLU A 34 -0.27 -16.88 -11.53
CA GLU A 34 -0.71 -16.20 -10.31
C GLU A 34 -0.39 -14.71 -10.33
N ILE A 35 0.84 -14.32 -10.68
CA ILE A 35 1.23 -12.90 -10.80
C ILE A 35 0.29 -12.16 -11.76
N VAL A 36 0.02 -12.77 -12.91
CA VAL A 36 -0.88 -12.20 -13.93
C VAL A 36 -2.29 -12.08 -13.38
N LYS A 37 -2.84 -13.11 -12.71
CA LYS A 37 -4.19 -13.05 -12.11
C LYS A 37 -4.32 -11.94 -11.07
N TRP A 38 -3.31 -11.74 -10.23
CA TRP A 38 -3.34 -10.70 -9.20
C TRP A 38 -3.03 -9.30 -9.75
N SER A 39 -2.23 -9.21 -10.82
CA SER A 39 -1.82 -7.92 -11.39
C SER A 39 -2.82 -7.40 -12.42
N LEU A 40 -3.44 -8.25 -13.25
CA LEU A 40 -4.33 -7.82 -14.34
C LEU A 40 -5.42 -6.84 -13.90
N PRO A 41 -6.13 -7.08 -12.77
CA PRO A 41 -7.17 -6.15 -12.30
C PRO A 41 -6.62 -4.75 -12.01
N SER A 42 -5.39 -4.64 -11.51
CA SER A 42 -4.74 -3.34 -11.29
C SER A 42 -4.36 -2.63 -12.60
N TRP A 43 -4.10 -3.38 -13.67
CA TRP A 43 -3.79 -2.83 -14.98
C TRP A 43 -5.04 -2.49 -15.79
N GLU A 44 -6.17 -3.14 -15.52
CA GLU A 44 -7.43 -2.92 -16.23
C GLU A 44 -7.82 -1.44 -16.26
N THR A 45 -7.70 -0.73 -15.13
CA THR A 45 -8.06 0.69 -15.07
C THR A 45 -7.10 1.57 -15.85
N ILE A 46 -5.81 1.23 -15.89
CA ILE A 46 -4.78 1.95 -16.66
C ILE A 46 -4.98 1.71 -18.16
N LEU A 47 -5.20 0.45 -18.56
CA LEU A 47 -5.40 0.06 -19.96
C LEU A 47 -6.72 0.61 -20.53
N ARG A 48 -7.77 0.70 -19.71
CA ARG A 48 -9.04 1.33 -20.10
C ARG A 48 -8.94 2.85 -20.23
N ASN A 49 -7.95 3.49 -19.60
CA ASN A 49 -7.81 4.96 -19.58
C ASN A 49 -6.37 5.42 -19.91
N PRO A 50 -5.84 5.12 -21.11
CA PRO A 50 -4.44 5.41 -21.45
C PRO A 50 -4.11 6.91 -21.46
N SER A 51 -5.11 7.76 -21.78
CA SER A 51 -5.00 9.21 -21.77
C SER A 51 -5.30 9.86 -20.42
N ALA A 52 -5.54 9.07 -19.35
CA ALA A 52 -5.83 9.62 -18.03
C ALA A 52 -4.67 10.47 -17.52
N SER A 53 -5.00 11.64 -16.98
CA SER A 53 -4.05 12.51 -16.29
C SER A 53 -3.49 11.84 -15.04
N TYR A 54 -2.40 12.38 -14.50
CA TYR A 54 -1.82 11.89 -13.24
C TYR A 54 -2.86 11.85 -12.12
N ASP A 55 -3.64 12.92 -11.95
CA ASP A 55 -4.66 13.00 -10.89
C ASP A 55 -5.79 11.98 -11.08
N GLN A 56 -6.21 11.74 -12.32
CA GLN A 56 -7.19 10.70 -12.64
C GLN A 56 -6.66 9.31 -12.29
N ARG A 57 -5.39 9.01 -12.61
CA ARG A 57 -4.74 7.75 -12.24
C ARG A 57 -4.62 7.58 -10.73
N MET A 58 -4.29 8.66 -10.01
CA MET A 58 -4.25 8.63 -8.54
C MET A 58 -5.63 8.40 -7.94
N MET A 59 -6.68 8.97 -8.53
CA MET A 59 -8.06 8.71 -8.12
C MET A 59 -8.50 7.27 -8.41
N PHE A 60 -8.09 6.68 -9.53
CA PHE A 60 -8.37 5.27 -9.82
C PHE A 60 -7.71 4.33 -8.82
N GLN A 61 -6.47 4.59 -8.44
CA GLN A 61 -5.71 3.72 -7.56
C GLN A 61 -6.07 3.91 -6.07
N TRP A 62 -6.24 5.16 -5.63
CA TRP A 62 -6.32 5.51 -4.20
C TRP A 62 -7.65 6.18 -3.80
N GLY A 63 -8.51 6.49 -4.77
CA GLY A 63 -9.80 7.15 -4.51
C GLY A 63 -9.63 8.48 -3.77
N THR A 64 -10.58 8.80 -2.89
CA THR A 64 -10.57 10.06 -2.13
C THR A 64 -9.39 10.20 -1.16
N ASP A 65 -8.58 9.14 -0.96
CA ASP A 65 -7.36 9.25 -0.17
C ASP A 65 -6.32 10.09 -0.90
N SER A 66 -6.29 10.03 -2.24
CA SER A 66 -5.40 10.89 -3.04
C SER A 66 -5.77 12.38 -2.87
N TRP A 67 -7.05 12.71 -2.84
CA TRP A 67 -7.53 14.08 -2.60
C TRP A 67 -7.24 14.54 -1.18
N PHE A 68 -7.45 13.67 -0.19
CA PHE A 68 -7.10 13.97 1.19
C PHE A 68 -5.60 14.27 1.33
N MET A 69 -4.74 13.44 0.75
CA MET A 69 -3.29 13.68 0.78
C MET A 69 -2.88 14.94 0.01
N ALA A 70 -3.52 15.23 -1.13
CA ALA A 70 -3.31 16.48 -1.86
C ALA A 70 -3.72 17.71 -1.04
N PHE A 71 -4.84 17.62 -0.31
CA PHE A 71 -5.27 18.66 0.61
C PHE A 71 -4.25 18.89 1.73
N VAL A 72 -3.77 17.81 2.38
CA VAL A 72 -2.74 17.92 3.43
C VAL A 72 -1.49 18.58 2.86
N ARG A 73 -1.05 18.16 1.66
CA ARG A 73 0.11 18.76 0.99
C ARG A 73 -0.07 20.25 0.69
N ASN A 74 -1.27 20.67 0.31
CA ASN A 74 -1.53 22.07 -0.06
C ASN A 74 -1.75 22.98 1.16
N ASN A 75 -2.08 22.41 2.32
CA ASN A 75 -2.39 23.17 3.55
C ASN A 75 -1.34 22.99 4.66
N THR A 76 -0.16 22.47 4.33
CA THR A 76 0.95 22.36 5.28
C THR A 76 2.25 22.79 4.60
N PRO A 77 3.22 23.39 5.32
CA PRO A 77 4.50 23.75 4.74
C PRO A 77 5.32 22.51 4.38
N SER A 78 6.31 22.65 3.48
CA SER A 78 7.11 21.53 2.97
C SER A 78 8.00 20.87 4.03
N ASP A 79 8.39 21.61 5.07
CA ASP A 79 9.16 21.14 6.22
C ASP A 79 8.28 20.62 7.37
N ALA A 80 6.96 20.58 7.17
CA ALA A 80 6.03 20.08 8.18
C ALA A 80 6.40 18.68 8.65
N CYS A 81 6.26 18.48 9.95
CA CYS A 81 6.36 17.21 10.63
C CYS A 81 4.95 16.78 11.04
N LEU A 82 4.45 15.76 10.36
CA LEU A 82 3.08 15.28 10.42
C LEU A 82 3.02 13.98 11.20
N ILE A 83 2.09 13.82 12.14
CA ILE A 83 1.75 12.50 12.66
C ILE A 83 0.50 11.96 11.95
N THR A 84 0.49 10.66 11.66
CA THR A 84 -0.61 9.97 10.94
C THR A 84 -1.34 8.99 11.86
N PRO A 85 -2.56 8.53 11.49
CA PRO A 85 -3.17 7.39 12.18
C PRO A 85 -2.30 6.14 12.08
N PRO A 86 -2.53 5.12 12.93
CA PRO A 86 -1.87 3.83 12.80
C PRO A 86 -2.30 3.12 11.51
N TRP A 87 -1.40 2.34 10.92
CA TRP A 87 -1.66 1.48 9.76
C TRP A 87 -2.44 0.21 10.14
N VAL A 88 -3.67 0.43 10.60
CA VAL A 88 -4.64 -0.61 10.96
C VAL A 88 -6.03 -0.17 10.51
N PRO A 89 -6.99 -1.09 10.33
CA PRO A 89 -8.38 -0.70 10.12
C PRO A 89 -8.87 0.25 11.24
N PRO A 90 -9.61 1.33 10.92
CA PRO A 90 -10.16 1.70 9.61
C PRO A 90 -9.25 2.60 8.74
N TRP A 91 -8.00 2.84 9.11
CA TRP A 91 -7.10 3.80 8.46
C TRP A 91 -6.03 3.14 7.57
N VAL A 92 -6.37 2.08 6.85
CA VAL A 92 -5.39 1.29 6.07
C VAL A 92 -4.59 2.14 5.08
N ASN A 93 -5.19 3.17 4.48
CA ASN A 93 -4.48 4.08 3.57
C ASN A 93 -3.89 5.29 4.30
N GLN A 94 -4.67 5.94 5.18
CA GLN A 94 -4.23 7.16 5.85
C GLN A 94 -3.13 6.92 6.89
N GLY A 95 -3.05 5.69 7.42
CA GLY A 95 -1.99 5.28 8.34
C GLY A 95 -0.81 4.61 7.65
N ASN A 96 -0.91 4.32 6.35
CA ASN A 96 0.19 3.72 5.60
C ASN A 96 1.32 4.75 5.44
N PHE A 97 2.43 4.49 6.11
CA PHE A 97 3.61 5.36 6.11
C PHE A 97 4.18 5.56 4.71
N LEU A 98 4.32 4.50 3.92
CA LEU A 98 4.91 4.59 2.58
C LEU A 98 4.02 5.40 1.64
N LEU A 99 2.70 5.21 1.73
CA LEU A 99 1.74 5.97 0.95
C LEU A 99 1.76 7.46 1.33
N SER A 100 1.76 7.75 2.63
CA SER A 100 1.82 9.12 3.15
C SER A 100 3.13 9.80 2.75
N ALA A 101 4.27 9.11 2.88
CA ALA A 101 5.58 9.63 2.49
C ALA A 101 5.65 9.92 0.98
N TYR A 102 5.04 9.08 0.15
CA TYR A 102 4.96 9.30 -1.29
C TYR A 102 4.21 10.60 -1.65
N PHE A 103 3.03 10.82 -1.07
CA PHE A 103 2.23 12.00 -1.40
C PHE A 103 2.70 13.29 -0.74
N LEU A 104 3.30 13.18 0.45
CA LEU A 104 3.57 14.33 1.33
C LEU A 104 5.02 14.78 1.33
N TYR A 105 5.91 14.09 0.59
CA TYR A 105 7.30 14.51 0.39
C TYR A 105 7.39 16.02 0.06
N PRO A 106 8.33 16.77 0.67
CA PRO A 106 9.43 16.33 1.54
C PRO A 106 9.13 16.30 3.05
N ARG A 107 7.85 16.38 3.46
CA ARG A 107 7.45 16.43 4.87
C ARG A 107 7.89 15.19 5.64
N LYS A 108 8.22 15.37 6.92
CA LYS A 108 8.54 14.25 7.81
C LYS A 108 7.26 13.64 8.36
N ILE A 109 7.16 12.32 8.27
CA ILE A 109 5.99 11.58 8.74
C ILE A 109 6.35 10.79 9.99
N TYR A 110 5.66 11.08 11.09
CA TYR A 110 5.66 10.33 12.34
C TYR A 110 4.49 9.35 12.32
N TYR A 111 4.76 8.13 12.76
CA TYR A 111 3.76 7.09 12.77
C TYR A 111 3.19 6.96 14.18
N GLY A 112 1.86 6.97 14.32
CA GLY A 112 1.23 6.69 15.60
C GLY A 112 1.37 5.22 16.04
N LYS A 113 2.39 4.86 16.83
CA LYS A 113 2.46 3.58 17.58
C LYS A 113 2.21 3.82 19.06
N GLY A 114 1.37 2.99 19.68
CA GLY A 114 1.23 2.91 21.13
C GLY A 114 0.91 4.25 21.80
N GLU A 115 1.93 4.90 22.36
CA GLU A 115 1.86 6.15 23.12
C GLU A 115 1.76 7.42 22.24
N VAL A 116 0.96 7.38 21.17
CA VAL A 116 0.81 8.50 20.20
C VAL A 116 0.49 9.82 20.89
N LYS A 117 -0.35 9.81 21.93
CA LYS A 117 -0.66 10.99 22.73
C LYS A 117 0.59 11.60 23.35
N ARG A 118 1.41 10.79 24.01
CA ARG A 118 2.66 11.23 24.64
C ARG A 118 3.63 11.75 23.59
N GLU A 119 3.70 11.11 22.43
CA GLU A 119 4.54 11.58 21.33
C GLU A 119 4.10 12.98 20.87
N VAL A 120 2.81 13.20 20.63
CA VAL A 120 2.27 14.53 20.27
C VAL A 120 2.53 15.58 21.37
N GLU A 121 2.43 15.20 22.65
CA GLU A 121 2.62 16.14 23.77
C GLU A 121 4.09 16.47 24.05
N THR A 122 5.01 15.52 23.81
CA THR A 122 6.43 15.65 24.18
C THR A 122 7.34 15.98 23.01
N ASN A 123 7.00 15.53 21.80
CA ASN A 123 7.80 15.76 20.61
C ASN A 123 7.44 17.09 19.96
N LYS A 124 8.19 18.14 20.34
CA LYS A 124 8.06 19.49 19.78
C LYS A 124 8.36 19.58 18.28
N ALA A 125 8.94 18.55 17.68
CA ALA A 125 9.13 18.51 16.24
C ALA A 125 7.80 18.29 15.51
N ILE A 126 6.80 17.63 16.11
CA ILE A 126 5.49 17.44 15.48
C ILE A 126 4.79 18.79 15.40
N THR A 127 4.54 19.20 14.16
CA THR A 127 3.90 20.49 13.85
C THR A 127 2.42 20.34 13.53
N HIS A 128 2.02 19.17 13.05
CA HIS A 128 0.69 18.92 12.51
C HIS A 128 0.24 17.50 12.87
N VAL A 129 -1.04 17.38 13.22
CA VAL A 129 -1.72 16.11 13.45
C VAL A 129 -2.78 16.01 12.36
N LEU A 130 -2.71 14.97 11.53
CA LEU A 130 -3.77 14.74 10.56
C LEU A 130 -5.10 14.49 11.33
N VAL A 131 -6.24 14.54 10.65
CA VAL A 131 -7.50 14.05 11.23
C VAL A 131 -8.17 13.20 10.18
N ALA A 132 -8.53 11.98 10.56
CA ALA A 132 -9.04 10.98 9.63
C ALA A 132 -10.15 10.15 10.25
N TRP A 133 -11.30 10.08 9.57
CA TRP A 133 -12.40 9.23 10.02
C TRP A 133 -12.05 7.74 9.87
N GLY A 134 -11.46 7.35 8.74
CA GLY A 134 -11.26 5.96 8.35
C GLY A 134 -12.40 5.42 7.49
N ARG A 135 -12.16 4.31 6.79
CA ARG A 135 -13.15 3.67 5.91
C ARG A 135 -13.49 2.25 6.37
N GLY A 136 -14.68 1.79 5.99
CA GLY A 136 -15.17 0.43 6.25
C GLY A 136 -16.53 0.41 6.94
N THR A 137 -16.92 -0.78 7.40
CA THR A 137 -18.16 -1.02 8.16
C THR A 137 -17.86 -1.88 9.39
N PRO A 138 -17.05 -1.40 10.35
CA PRO A 138 -16.78 -2.10 11.58
C PRO A 138 -18.06 -2.26 12.40
N THR A 139 -18.15 -3.35 13.14
CA THR A 139 -19.26 -3.63 14.06
C THR A 139 -19.36 -2.58 15.16
N ASP A 140 -18.22 -2.10 15.66
CA ASP A 140 -18.13 -0.98 16.60
C ASP A 140 -17.77 0.31 15.87
N ARG A 141 -18.65 1.33 15.94
CA ARG A 141 -18.38 2.67 15.35
C ARG A 141 -17.35 3.46 16.16
N GLY A 142 -17.13 3.11 17.42
CA GLY A 142 -16.13 3.73 18.30
C GLY A 142 -14.69 3.60 17.78
N VAL A 143 -14.44 2.70 16.83
CA VAL A 143 -13.13 2.55 16.19
C VAL A 143 -12.81 3.68 15.20
N PHE A 144 -13.81 4.35 14.62
CA PHE A 144 -13.60 5.46 13.67
C PHE A 144 -13.20 6.77 14.32
N GLY A 145 -12.54 7.62 13.55
CA GLY A 145 -12.07 8.92 14.00
C GLY A 145 -10.72 8.80 14.67
N TRP A 146 -9.74 9.49 14.11
CA TRP A 146 -8.43 9.69 14.67
C TRP A 146 -8.10 11.19 14.59
N PRO A 147 -7.43 11.78 15.61
CA PRO A 147 -6.88 11.14 16.81
C PRO A 147 -7.94 10.69 17.84
N LYS A 148 -7.57 9.74 18.71
CA LYS A 148 -8.39 9.21 19.82
C LYS A 148 -8.17 9.93 21.15
N PHE A 149 -7.53 11.08 21.09
CA PHE A 149 -7.14 11.88 22.25
C PHE A 149 -7.30 13.35 21.89
N PRO A 150 -7.53 14.22 22.90
CA PRO A 150 -7.61 15.65 22.65
C PRO A 150 -6.26 16.17 22.14
N VAL A 151 -6.31 17.01 21.10
CA VAL A 151 -5.15 17.72 20.54
C VAL A 151 -5.40 19.20 20.71
N ILE A 152 -4.47 19.89 21.37
CA ILE A 152 -4.51 21.34 21.46
C ILE A 152 -3.94 21.88 20.14
N ALA A 153 -4.82 22.47 19.32
CA ALA A 153 -4.46 23.03 18.02
C ALA A 153 -4.60 24.56 18.04
N ARG A 154 -3.72 25.25 17.31
CA ARG A 154 -3.87 26.68 17.04
C ARG A 154 -4.87 26.95 15.93
N GLU A 155 -4.95 26.04 14.97
CA GLU A 155 -5.80 26.11 13.80
C GLU A 155 -6.27 24.69 13.44
N PHE A 156 -7.49 24.59 12.91
CA PHE A 156 -8.05 23.35 12.39
C PHE A 156 -8.56 23.58 10.97
N VAL A 157 -7.88 22.97 9.99
CA VAL A 157 -8.23 23.09 8.58
C VAL A 157 -9.05 21.86 8.17
N HIS A 158 -10.30 22.08 7.77
CA HIS A 158 -11.23 21.00 7.42
C HIS A 158 -11.13 20.62 5.95
N PHE A 159 -11.07 19.30 5.66
CA PHE A 159 -11.12 18.79 4.30
C PHE A 159 -12.53 18.98 3.72
N PRO A 160 -12.71 19.72 2.61
CA PRO A 160 -14.03 19.94 2.04
C PRO A 160 -14.65 18.60 1.60
N THR A 161 -15.88 18.35 2.05
CA THR A 161 -16.69 17.18 1.71
C THR A 161 -17.48 17.38 0.43
#